data_AF-A0A1G9GYD5-F1
#
_entry.id   AF-A0A1G9GYD5-F1
#
_cell.length_a   1.000
_cell.length_b   1.000
_cell.length_c   1.000
_cell.angle_alpha   90.00
_cell.angle_beta   90.00
_cell.angle_gamma   90.00
#
_symmetry.space_group_name_H-M   'P 1'
#
loop_
_entity.id
_entity.type
_entity.pdbx_description
1 polymer ?
#
loop_
_entity_poly.entity_id
_entity_poly.type
_entity_poly.pdbx_seq_one_letter_code
_entity_poly.pdbx_strand_id
1 'polypeptide(L)'
;MGTPELPVPDGLVLQPFRGVRFAVEDPAKVTSPPYDLISDAGVDALLDSHPNNVVRLILPCAPRTQPATSTPQAPSGTTATARPTPQTPSGTTATARPTPQTTVEPHPSAPALAPTPPELTPPPPAEPPTPIEGRYAEARDTLRAWLDSGVLVADDVPALYVYEQSGPNMLQRGLIGDVALADPAQHIILPHEDVVPGPIADRLALMSTTQANLEPIFLLYNGENGTTTSLVDDVAMKRQPLVSAHTEDGLTHRLWAITDATEIAAINADLHPRQALIADGHHRYATYRVLQRQEHATHHKTPQPPSTPEFPPTTASADQPQAHPAATQKPQPPLTAHPEHPGRTQPGQSGPTPIAQPGQAHPTFGGTEPETPAPEGLVPETLKPETPELTTQEPQAPKPETPEPATQGPKTPEPTTGPWDFGLALLVDSSAYPPNLQAIHRVIPGLPLAEAVAKARNSWRVHDYDNLAQGLAALEAATNPSFLLAGATGTHLLTDPDPVQLARAMPTDHSDRWNSLNTSVLAEFVLPVVWGMRDDEQSVRIVHHDTDAALSLAIRTGGTAVILQPLAVDDVLAVAASGERVPRKSTSFGPKPRTGLVLRTFAID
;
A
#
# COMPACT_ATOMS: atom_id res chain seq x y z
N MET A 1 10.77 31.47 -0.78
CA MET A 1 9.57 31.30 -1.62
C MET A 1 8.74 30.28 -0.89
N GLY A 2 7.73 30.73 -0.13
CA GLY A 2 6.93 29.86 0.72
C GLY A 2 6.22 28.80 -0.12
N THR A 3 6.23 27.56 0.35
CA THR A 3 5.36 26.49 -0.14
C THR A 3 3.93 27.00 -0.07
N PRO A 4 3.11 26.93 -1.13
CA PRO A 4 1.70 27.25 -1.02
C PRO A 4 1.09 26.33 0.04
N GLU A 5 0.45 26.94 1.04
CA GLU A 5 -0.26 26.25 2.11
C GLU A 5 -1.46 25.55 1.45
N LEU A 6 -1.42 24.22 1.41
CA LEU A 6 -2.45 23.39 0.81
C LEU A 6 -3.78 23.63 1.56
N PRO A 7 -4.97 23.58 0.92
CA PRO A 7 -6.23 23.51 1.66
C PRO A 7 -6.19 22.25 2.53
N VAL A 8 -6.37 22.43 3.84
CA VAL A 8 -6.11 21.38 4.83
C VAL A 8 -7.43 20.79 5.32
N PRO A 9 -7.78 19.54 4.94
CA PRO A 9 -8.78 18.77 5.69
C PRO A 9 -8.29 18.61 7.12
N ASP A 10 -9.13 18.93 8.11
CA ASP A 10 -8.82 18.82 9.54
C ASP A 10 -9.15 17.44 10.13
N GLY A 11 -9.47 16.46 9.28
CA GLY A 11 -9.81 15.09 9.66
C GLY A 11 -9.80 14.12 8.47
N LEU A 12 -10.09 12.84 8.75
CA LEU A 12 -10.20 11.81 7.71
C LEU A 12 -11.54 11.95 6.98
N VAL A 13 -11.47 12.35 5.71
CA VAL A 13 -12.64 12.61 4.86
C VAL A 13 -12.56 11.76 3.60
N LEU A 14 -13.68 11.14 3.24
CA LEU A 14 -13.87 10.35 2.03
C LEU A 14 -14.99 10.96 1.19
N GLN A 15 -14.65 11.52 0.04
CA GLN A 15 -15.60 12.15 -0.87
C GLN A 15 -16.16 11.14 -1.88
N PRO A 16 -17.45 11.27 -2.26
CA PRO A 16 -18.00 10.54 -3.38
C PRO A 16 -17.39 11.04 -4.69
N PHE A 17 -17.14 10.13 -5.63
CA PHE A 17 -16.54 10.44 -6.94
C PHE A 17 -17.29 9.70 -8.06
N ARG A 18 -17.09 10.11 -9.31
CA ARG A 18 -17.69 9.41 -10.46
C ARG A 18 -16.83 8.21 -10.84
N GLY A 19 -17.19 7.05 -10.32
CA GLY A 19 -16.50 5.81 -10.64
C GLY A 19 -16.60 5.45 -12.12
N VAL A 20 -15.48 5.02 -12.69
CA VAL A 20 -15.37 4.48 -14.05
C VAL A 20 -15.24 2.97 -13.96
N ARG A 21 -16.17 2.24 -14.57
CA ARG A 21 -16.29 0.77 -14.43
C ARG A 21 -16.38 0.09 -15.78
N PHE A 22 -15.96 -1.17 -15.87
CA PHE A 22 -16.12 -1.94 -17.10
C PHE A 22 -17.60 -2.30 -17.35
N ALA A 23 -18.06 -2.04 -18.57
CA ALA A 23 -19.37 -2.47 -19.06
C ALA A 23 -19.23 -3.83 -19.77
N VAL A 24 -18.96 -4.88 -18.99
CA VAL A 24 -18.80 -6.26 -19.49
C VAL A 24 -19.64 -7.24 -18.69
N GLU A 25 -20.00 -8.38 -19.30
CA GLU A 25 -20.77 -9.43 -18.63
C GLU A 25 -19.99 -10.12 -17.50
N ASP A 26 -18.67 -10.28 -17.67
CA ASP A 26 -17.80 -10.99 -16.73
C ASP A 26 -16.65 -10.09 -16.25
N PRO A 27 -16.85 -9.34 -15.16
CA PRO A 27 -15.82 -8.45 -14.61
C PRO A 27 -14.54 -9.18 -14.16
N ALA A 28 -14.59 -10.48 -13.89
CA ALA A 28 -13.41 -11.24 -13.44
C ALA A 28 -12.31 -11.31 -14.51
N LYS A 29 -12.71 -11.32 -15.79
CA LYS A 29 -11.81 -11.38 -16.96
C LYS A 29 -11.11 -10.06 -17.27
N VAL A 30 -11.70 -8.94 -16.88
CA VAL A 30 -11.16 -7.59 -17.15
C VAL A 30 -10.44 -6.97 -15.96
N THR A 31 -10.52 -7.60 -14.80
CA THR A 31 -9.86 -7.18 -13.56
C THR A 31 -8.60 -8.02 -13.30
N SER A 32 -7.74 -7.54 -12.42
CA SER A 32 -6.48 -8.22 -12.06
C SER A 32 -6.19 -8.09 -10.56
N PRO A 33 -5.29 -8.92 -10.00
CA PRO A 33 -4.58 -8.56 -8.78
C PRO A 33 -3.92 -7.17 -8.89
N PRO A 34 -3.53 -6.53 -7.78
CA PRO A 34 -2.77 -5.29 -7.83
C PRO A 34 -1.39 -5.52 -8.48
N TYR A 35 -0.85 -4.47 -9.11
CA TYR A 35 0.33 -4.56 -9.97
C TYR A 35 1.56 -5.22 -9.32
N ASP A 36 1.73 -5.07 -8.02
CA ASP A 36 2.87 -5.59 -7.26
C ASP A 36 2.79 -7.08 -6.94
N LEU A 37 1.62 -7.71 -7.18
CA LEU A 37 1.40 -9.15 -7.05
C LEU A 37 1.44 -9.89 -8.40
N ILE A 38 1.58 -9.17 -9.52
CA ILE A 38 1.58 -9.77 -10.86
C ILE A 38 3.03 -10.01 -11.30
N SER A 39 3.38 -11.28 -11.55
CA SER A 39 4.65 -11.64 -12.20
C SER A 39 4.62 -11.35 -13.71
N ASP A 40 5.78 -11.27 -14.37
CA ASP A 40 5.83 -11.07 -15.84
C ASP A 40 5.01 -12.10 -16.61
N ALA A 41 5.10 -13.38 -16.24
CA ALA A 41 4.28 -14.45 -16.84
C ALA A 41 2.78 -14.29 -16.52
N GLY A 42 2.46 -13.74 -15.34
CA GLY A 42 1.09 -13.39 -14.97
C GLY A 42 0.54 -12.24 -15.80
N VAL A 43 1.36 -11.24 -16.14
CA VAL A 43 0.97 -10.15 -17.06
C VAL A 43 0.60 -10.73 -18.42
N ASP A 44 1.42 -11.63 -18.96
CA ASP A 44 1.17 -12.27 -20.26
C ASP A 44 -0.14 -13.05 -20.25
N ALA A 45 -0.36 -13.87 -19.22
CA ALA A 45 -1.60 -14.61 -19.06
C ALA A 45 -2.85 -13.71 -18.98
N LEU A 46 -2.76 -12.58 -18.27
CA LEU A 46 -3.86 -11.62 -18.15
C LEU A 46 -4.13 -10.86 -19.46
N LEU A 47 -3.10 -10.60 -20.26
CA LEU A 47 -3.27 -9.96 -21.56
C LEU A 47 -3.89 -10.89 -22.60
N ASP A 48 -3.57 -12.18 -22.50
CA ASP A 48 -4.13 -13.24 -23.36
C ASP A 48 -5.56 -13.63 -22.93
N SER A 49 -5.91 -13.46 -21.65
CA SER A 49 -7.23 -13.85 -21.13
C SER A 49 -8.36 -12.94 -21.63
N HIS A 50 -8.11 -11.63 -21.78
CA HIS A 50 -9.11 -10.69 -22.29
C HIS A 50 -8.49 -9.42 -22.92
N PRO A 51 -8.97 -8.95 -24.09
CA PRO A 51 -8.45 -7.75 -24.74
C PRO A 51 -8.60 -6.48 -23.89
N ASN A 52 -9.62 -6.41 -23.04
CA ASN A 52 -9.87 -5.28 -22.14
C ASN A 52 -9.39 -5.50 -20.69
N ASN A 53 -8.43 -6.39 -20.45
CA ASN A 53 -7.90 -6.57 -19.09
C ASN A 53 -7.16 -5.31 -18.59
N VAL A 54 -7.51 -4.84 -17.39
CA VAL A 54 -6.97 -3.65 -16.73
C VAL A 54 -5.45 -3.65 -16.58
N VAL A 55 -4.79 -4.81 -16.65
CA VAL A 55 -3.33 -4.92 -16.65
C VAL A 55 -2.67 -4.04 -17.74
N ARG A 56 -3.38 -3.78 -18.86
CA ARG A 56 -2.95 -2.86 -19.92
C ARG A 56 -2.82 -1.41 -19.47
N LEU A 57 -3.53 -1.02 -18.41
CA LEU A 57 -3.47 0.34 -17.86
C LEU A 57 -2.47 0.46 -16.72
N ILE A 58 -2.36 -0.55 -15.86
CA ILE A 58 -1.53 -0.50 -14.64
C ILE A 58 -0.09 -0.97 -14.87
N LEU A 59 0.13 -1.87 -15.83
CA LEU A 59 1.45 -2.37 -16.24
C LEU A 59 1.62 -2.30 -17.78
N PRO A 60 1.45 -1.10 -18.40
CA PRO A 60 1.73 -0.91 -19.81
C PRO A 60 3.25 -1.01 -20.04
N CYS A 61 3.67 -1.84 -20.99
CA CYS A 61 5.06 -1.99 -21.44
C CYS A 61 6.08 -2.56 -20.41
N ALA A 62 6.16 -3.90 -20.36
CA ALA A 62 7.46 -4.57 -20.29
C ALA A 62 7.94 -4.81 -21.74
N PRO A 63 9.18 -4.49 -22.13
CA PRO A 63 9.65 -4.68 -23.51
C PRO A 63 9.56 -6.17 -23.86
N ARG A 64 8.66 -6.50 -24.78
CA ARG A 64 8.51 -7.85 -25.33
C ARG A 64 8.79 -7.78 -26.82
N THR A 65 9.86 -8.47 -27.21
CA THR A 65 10.23 -8.71 -28.60
C THR A 65 8.99 -9.22 -29.35
N GLN A 66 8.44 -8.42 -30.26
CA GLN A 66 7.41 -8.94 -31.16
C GLN A 66 8.03 -10.08 -31.97
N PRO A 67 7.43 -11.28 -32.02
CA PRO A 67 7.77 -12.20 -33.09
C PRO A 67 7.41 -11.49 -34.40
N ALA A 68 8.40 -11.37 -35.28
CA ALA A 68 8.25 -10.74 -36.58
C ALA A 68 6.95 -11.22 -37.25
N THR A 69 6.10 -10.27 -37.62
CA THR A 69 4.93 -10.49 -38.46
C THR A 69 5.39 -11.06 -39.80
N SER A 70 5.45 -12.39 -39.90
CA SER A 70 5.62 -13.06 -41.18
C SER A 70 4.36 -12.80 -42.00
N THR A 71 4.48 -11.91 -42.98
CA THR A 71 3.49 -11.72 -44.03
C THR A 71 3.22 -13.07 -44.71
N PRO A 72 1.96 -13.51 -44.88
CA PRO A 72 1.67 -14.78 -45.56
C PRO A 72 2.00 -14.64 -47.05
N GLN A 73 3.03 -15.34 -47.51
CA GLN A 73 3.28 -15.53 -48.93
C GLN A 73 2.34 -16.63 -49.45
N ALA A 74 1.60 -16.31 -50.51
CA ALA A 74 0.60 -17.18 -51.12
C ALA A 74 1.17 -18.55 -51.57
N PRO A 75 0.41 -19.65 -51.46
CA PRO A 75 0.91 -20.99 -51.74
C PRO A 75 0.90 -21.30 -53.25
N SER A 76 2.05 -21.71 -53.77
CA SER A 76 2.13 -22.46 -55.02
C SER A 76 1.91 -23.94 -54.69
N GLY A 77 0.83 -24.50 -55.20
CA GLY A 77 0.38 -25.85 -54.88
C GLY A 77 1.31 -26.94 -55.40
N THR A 78 1.28 -28.10 -54.74
CA THR A 78 1.15 -29.41 -55.37
C THR A 78 0.61 -30.41 -54.34
N THR A 79 -0.36 -31.16 -54.81
CA THR A 79 -1.25 -32.14 -54.19
C THR A 79 -0.51 -33.38 -53.64
N ALA A 80 -0.93 -33.91 -52.48
CA ALA A 80 -1.17 -35.36 -52.25
C ALA A 80 -1.55 -35.67 -50.78
N THR A 81 -2.85 -35.85 -50.57
CA THR A 81 -3.56 -36.96 -49.90
C THR A 81 -3.01 -37.66 -48.62
N ALA A 82 -3.92 -37.73 -47.64
CA ALA A 82 -4.23 -38.83 -46.70
C ALA A 82 -3.67 -38.82 -45.26
N ARG A 83 -4.63 -38.79 -44.32
CA ARG A 83 -4.60 -39.24 -42.91
C ARG A 83 -5.45 -40.54 -42.82
N PRO A 84 -5.59 -41.29 -41.70
CA PRO A 84 -4.92 -41.18 -40.38
C PRO A 84 -4.57 -42.51 -39.62
N THR A 85 -3.67 -42.37 -38.61
CA THR A 85 -3.66 -43.03 -37.26
C THR A 85 -3.43 -44.57 -37.13
N PRO A 86 -3.29 -45.15 -35.90
CA PRO A 86 -2.06 -45.17 -35.08
C PRO A 86 -1.70 -46.61 -34.61
N GLN A 87 -0.51 -46.87 -34.04
CA GLN A 87 -0.29 -48.08 -33.23
C GLN A 87 1.00 -48.03 -32.38
N THR A 88 0.83 -48.38 -31.10
CA THR A 88 1.83 -48.84 -30.11
C THR A 88 1.39 -50.25 -29.67
N PRO A 89 2.06 -50.99 -28.75
CA PRO A 89 3.48 -51.27 -28.51
C PRO A 89 3.74 -52.81 -28.45
N SER A 90 5.00 -53.25 -28.31
CA SER A 90 5.50 -54.52 -27.69
C SER A 90 6.98 -54.70 -28.06
N GLY A 91 7.94 -55.19 -27.27
CA GLY A 91 8.00 -55.72 -25.92
C GLY A 91 9.41 -56.32 -25.66
N THR A 92 9.80 -56.38 -24.39
CA THR A 92 10.44 -57.55 -23.73
C THR A 92 11.95 -57.83 -23.88
N THR A 93 12.67 -57.54 -22.77
CA THR A 93 13.77 -58.25 -22.06
C THR A 93 14.90 -59.00 -22.81
N ALA A 94 16.15 -58.85 -22.35
CA ALA A 94 16.79 -59.80 -21.43
C ALA A 94 18.27 -59.47 -21.10
N THR A 95 18.62 -59.83 -19.87
CA THR A 95 19.85 -59.66 -19.10
C THR A 95 20.95 -60.66 -19.48
N ALA A 96 22.25 -60.29 -19.39
CA ALA A 96 23.32 -61.09 -18.76
C ALA A 96 24.73 -60.48 -18.92
N ARG A 97 25.49 -60.47 -17.80
CA ARG A 97 26.97 -60.41 -17.69
C ARG A 97 27.41 -61.72 -17.00
N PRO A 98 28.67 -62.23 -17.09
CA PRO A 98 29.85 -61.61 -16.43
C PRO A 98 31.26 -61.83 -17.08
N THR A 99 32.18 -60.89 -16.79
CA THR A 99 33.67 -60.85 -16.57
C THR A 99 34.65 -62.00 -16.99
N PRO A 100 36.00 -61.83 -16.86
CA PRO A 100 36.91 -60.71 -17.23
C PRO A 100 38.23 -61.21 -17.90
N GLN A 101 38.99 -60.37 -18.62
CA GLN A 101 40.44 -60.59 -18.78
C GLN A 101 41.24 -59.27 -18.81
N THR A 102 42.36 -59.36 -18.10
CA THR A 102 43.41 -58.40 -17.77
C THR A 102 44.28 -58.05 -18.99
N THR A 103 44.65 -56.78 -19.18
CA THR A 103 45.92 -56.41 -19.82
C THR A 103 46.40 -55.07 -19.28
N VAL A 104 47.70 -55.06 -19.00
CA VAL A 104 48.53 -54.03 -18.34
C VAL A 104 48.85 -52.87 -19.29
N GLU A 105 49.03 -51.69 -18.69
CA GLU A 105 49.31 -50.37 -19.28
C GLU A 105 50.58 -50.27 -20.16
N PRO A 106 50.67 -49.18 -20.96
CA PRO A 106 51.63 -48.12 -20.57
C PRO A 106 51.08 -46.68 -20.61
N HIS A 107 51.48 -45.88 -19.61
CA HIS A 107 51.34 -44.41 -19.55
C HIS A 107 52.34 -43.67 -20.49
N PRO A 108 52.29 -42.32 -20.62
CA PRO A 108 51.24 -41.54 -21.26
C PRO A 108 51.84 -40.62 -22.37
N SER A 109 51.13 -40.44 -23.48
CA SER A 109 51.38 -39.34 -24.42
C SER A 109 50.26 -38.30 -24.30
N ALA A 110 50.65 -37.03 -24.33
CA ALA A 110 49.85 -35.84 -24.07
C ALA A 110 48.49 -35.81 -24.82
N PRO A 111 47.39 -35.32 -24.20
CA PRO A 111 46.11 -35.17 -24.88
C PRO A 111 46.09 -33.90 -25.74
N ALA A 112 45.53 -34.07 -26.94
CA ALA A 112 45.27 -33.03 -27.92
C ALA A 112 44.29 -31.96 -27.41
N LEU A 113 44.48 -30.72 -27.87
CA LEU A 113 43.58 -29.59 -27.60
C LEU A 113 42.15 -29.92 -28.06
N ALA A 114 41.19 -29.72 -27.15
CA ALA A 114 39.77 -29.68 -27.45
C ALA A 114 39.42 -28.47 -28.35
N PRO A 115 38.39 -28.57 -29.21
CA PRO A 115 37.97 -27.45 -30.04
C PRO A 115 37.40 -26.30 -29.20
N THR A 116 37.80 -25.08 -29.55
CA THR A 116 37.33 -23.82 -28.98
C THR A 116 35.80 -23.68 -29.15
N PRO A 117 35.05 -23.32 -28.10
CA PRO A 117 33.62 -23.01 -28.24
C PRO A 117 33.42 -21.76 -29.11
N PRO A 118 32.30 -21.65 -29.85
CA PRO A 118 32.04 -20.47 -30.67
C PRO A 118 31.91 -19.24 -29.76
N GLU A 119 32.62 -18.20 -30.15
CA GLU A 119 32.59 -16.88 -29.52
C GLU A 119 31.15 -16.33 -29.59
N LEU A 120 30.47 -16.30 -28.45
CA LEU A 120 29.18 -15.66 -28.29
C LEU A 120 29.38 -14.17 -28.50
N THR A 121 28.92 -13.65 -29.64
CA THR A 121 28.80 -12.21 -29.86
C THR A 121 27.98 -11.61 -28.71
N PRO A 122 28.48 -10.56 -28.03
CA PRO A 122 27.69 -9.89 -27.01
C PRO A 122 26.41 -9.35 -27.66
N PRO A 123 25.26 -9.41 -26.97
CA PRO A 123 24.04 -8.81 -27.47
C PRO A 123 24.30 -7.33 -27.79
N PRO A 124 23.63 -6.76 -28.82
CA PRO A 124 23.75 -5.34 -29.10
C PRO A 124 23.42 -4.54 -27.83
N PRO A 125 24.09 -3.40 -27.60
CA PRO A 125 23.81 -2.56 -26.45
C PRO A 125 22.30 -2.26 -26.43
N ALA A 126 21.67 -2.49 -25.28
CA ALA A 126 20.27 -2.18 -25.08
C ALA A 126 20.01 -0.73 -25.54
N GLU A 127 18.97 -0.53 -26.34
CA GLU A 127 18.50 0.81 -26.67
C GLU A 127 18.33 1.60 -25.37
N PRO A 128 18.73 2.90 -25.33
CA PRO A 128 18.57 3.70 -24.15
C PRO A 128 17.10 3.65 -23.70
N PRO A 129 16.82 3.53 -22.40
CA PRO A 129 15.45 3.42 -21.92
C PRO A 129 14.65 4.61 -22.44
N THR A 130 13.50 4.33 -23.05
CA THR A 130 12.54 5.35 -23.47
C THR A 130 12.32 6.31 -22.31
N PRO A 131 12.37 7.65 -22.54
CA PRO A 131 12.05 8.61 -21.50
C PRO A 131 10.72 8.24 -20.83
N ILE A 132 10.70 8.29 -19.51
CA ILE A 132 9.58 7.82 -18.67
C ILE A 132 8.22 8.39 -19.17
N GLU A 133 8.20 9.63 -19.65
CA GLU A 133 7.01 10.33 -20.18
C GLU A 133 6.41 9.68 -21.44
N GLY A 134 7.23 9.05 -22.29
CA GLY A 134 6.76 8.34 -23.49
C GLY A 134 6.27 6.92 -23.22
N ARG A 135 6.58 6.36 -22.04
CA ARG A 135 6.31 4.96 -21.69
C ARG A 135 4.83 4.67 -21.46
N TYR A 136 4.06 5.67 -21.05
CA TYR A 136 2.67 5.52 -20.62
C TYR A 136 1.63 6.05 -21.61
N ALA A 137 2.07 6.49 -22.80
CA ALA A 137 1.16 6.95 -23.85
C ALA A 137 0.16 5.86 -24.27
N GLU A 138 0.60 4.60 -24.34
CA GLU A 138 -0.27 3.45 -24.66
C GLU A 138 -1.40 3.28 -23.63
N ALA A 139 -1.11 3.40 -22.34
CA ALA A 139 -2.14 3.31 -21.30
C ALA A 139 -3.14 4.47 -21.37
N ARG A 140 -2.67 5.70 -21.62
CA ARG A 140 -3.56 6.85 -21.83
C ARG A 140 -4.46 6.66 -23.04
N ASP A 141 -3.90 6.24 -24.16
CA ASP A 141 -4.64 6.06 -25.41
C ASP A 141 -5.62 4.89 -25.30
N THR A 142 -5.23 3.81 -24.60
CA THR A 142 -6.11 2.69 -24.26
C THR A 142 -7.26 3.11 -23.36
N LEU A 143 -6.98 3.86 -22.28
CA LEU A 143 -8.01 4.36 -21.36
C LEU A 143 -9.02 5.25 -22.09
N ARG A 144 -8.54 6.18 -22.92
CA ARG A 144 -9.42 7.04 -23.75
C ARG A 144 -10.23 6.23 -24.74
N ALA A 145 -9.61 5.30 -25.46
CA ALA A 145 -10.30 4.43 -26.41
C ALA A 145 -11.41 3.61 -25.72
N TRP A 146 -11.17 3.10 -24.51
CA TRP A 146 -12.17 2.34 -23.76
C TRP A 146 -13.32 3.21 -23.26
N LEU A 147 -13.07 4.45 -22.87
CA LEU A 147 -14.11 5.42 -22.52
C LEU A 147 -14.94 5.78 -23.75
N ASP A 148 -14.29 6.13 -24.86
CA ASP A 148 -14.95 6.54 -26.11
C ASP A 148 -15.79 5.41 -26.72
N SER A 149 -15.33 4.16 -26.60
CA SER A 149 -16.03 2.99 -27.12
C SER A 149 -17.07 2.41 -26.16
N GLY A 150 -17.18 2.93 -24.92
CA GLY A 150 -18.08 2.41 -23.88
C GLY A 150 -17.66 1.07 -23.25
N VAL A 151 -16.40 0.66 -23.39
CA VAL A 151 -15.84 -0.48 -22.64
C VAL A 151 -15.72 -0.12 -21.17
N LEU A 152 -15.32 1.12 -20.89
CA LEU A 152 -15.39 1.75 -19.58
C LEU A 152 -16.50 2.81 -19.61
N VAL A 153 -17.35 2.81 -18.59
CA VAL A 153 -18.46 3.75 -18.45
C VAL A 153 -18.36 4.43 -17.10
N ALA A 154 -18.49 5.75 -17.09
CA ALA A 154 -18.57 6.54 -15.87
C ALA A 154 -19.97 6.48 -15.29
N ASP A 155 -20.06 6.43 -13.96
CA ASP A 155 -21.35 6.46 -13.27
C ASP A 155 -22.02 7.85 -13.38
N ASP A 156 -23.35 7.84 -13.52
CA ASP A 156 -24.18 9.04 -13.73
C ASP A 156 -24.17 10.00 -12.55
N VAL A 157 -23.87 9.51 -11.35
CA VAL A 157 -23.79 10.30 -10.11
C VAL A 157 -22.57 9.89 -9.31
N PRO A 158 -21.92 10.84 -8.60
CA PRO A 158 -20.84 10.51 -7.67
C PRO A 158 -21.34 9.59 -6.54
N ALA A 159 -20.50 8.66 -6.11
CA ALA A 159 -20.82 7.74 -5.02
C ALA A 159 -19.59 7.42 -4.16
N LEU A 160 -19.84 6.98 -2.93
CA LEU A 160 -18.90 6.11 -2.20
C LEU A 160 -19.21 4.67 -2.57
N TYR A 161 -18.21 3.82 -2.74
CA TYR A 161 -18.42 2.44 -3.16
C TYR A 161 -18.10 1.47 -2.03
N VAL A 162 -19.07 0.65 -1.63
CA VAL A 162 -18.77 -0.48 -0.74
C VAL A 162 -18.11 -1.57 -1.57
N TYR A 163 -16.95 -2.02 -1.14
CA TYR A 163 -16.21 -3.14 -1.72
C TYR A 163 -16.22 -4.32 -0.76
N GLU A 164 -16.58 -5.50 -1.24
CA GLU A 164 -16.48 -6.77 -0.53
C GLU A 164 -15.54 -7.71 -1.29
N GLN A 165 -14.68 -8.39 -0.53
CA GLN A 165 -13.95 -9.56 -0.99
C GLN A 165 -14.24 -10.71 -0.04
N SER A 166 -14.75 -11.81 -0.58
CA SER A 166 -15.14 -13.00 0.19
C SER A 166 -14.60 -14.30 -0.43
N GLY A 167 -14.31 -15.28 0.42
CA GLY A 167 -13.84 -16.61 0.04
C GLY A 167 -14.04 -17.61 1.20
N PRO A 168 -13.58 -18.86 1.06
CA PRO A 168 -13.88 -19.94 2.01
C PRO A 168 -13.60 -19.62 3.49
N ASN A 169 -12.58 -18.82 3.78
CA ASN A 169 -12.17 -18.44 5.14
C ASN A 169 -11.83 -16.95 5.26
N MET A 170 -12.43 -16.11 4.42
CA MET A 170 -12.09 -14.68 4.37
C MET A 170 -13.32 -13.87 4.01
N LEU A 171 -13.54 -12.78 4.74
CA LEU A 171 -14.45 -11.71 4.39
C LEU A 171 -13.77 -10.40 4.75
N GLN A 172 -13.67 -9.49 3.79
CA GLN A 172 -13.23 -8.12 4.01
C GLN A 172 -14.23 -7.20 3.34
N ARG A 173 -14.67 -6.17 4.06
CA ARG A 173 -15.44 -5.07 3.48
C ARG A 173 -14.81 -3.73 3.80
N GLY A 174 -15.00 -2.77 2.90
CA GLY A 174 -14.54 -1.41 3.08
C GLY A 174 -15.21 -0.44 2.12
N LEU A 175 -14.84 0.83 2.24
CA LEU A 175 -15.31 1.91 1.37
C LEU A 175 -14.22 2.34 0.42
N ILE A 176 -14.56 2.47 -0.86
CA ILE A 176 -13.74 3.11 -1.88
C ILE A 176 -14.28 4.52 -2.11
N GLY A 177 -13.39 5.51 -2.05
CA GLY A 177 -13.71 6.91 -2.31
C GLY A 177 -12.46 7.78 -2.43
N ASP A 178 -12.71 9.08 -2.58
CA ASP A 178 -11.68 10.11 -2.71
C ASP A 178 -11.22 10.55 -1.33
N VAL A 179 -10.08 10.03 -0.87
CA VAL A 179 -9.51 10.43 0.42
C VAL A 179 -8.80 11.76 0.28
N ALA A 180 -9.15 12.71 1.15
CA ALA A 180 -8.55 14.03 1.14
C ALA A 180 -7.07 13.99 1.54
N LEU A 181 -6.21 14.66 0.76
CA LEU A 181 -4.77 14.68 1.02
C LEU A 181 -4.42 15.80 1.99
N ALA A 182 -4.45 15.48 3.28
CA ALA A 182 -4.13 16.41 4.36
C ALA A 182 -2.62 16.62 4.58
N ASP A 183 -2.26 17.60 5.42
CA ASP A 183 -0.87 17.83 5.82
C ASP A 183 -0.35 16.63 6.64
N PRO A 184 0.78 16.00 6.25
CA PRO A 184 1.42 14.94 7.02
C PRO A 184 1.64 15.28 8.50
N ALA A 185 1.85 16.56 8.84
CA ALA A 185 2.02 17.01 10.23
C ALA A 185 0.77 16.78 11.11
N GLN A 186 -0.41 16.58 10.51
CA GLN A 186 -1.64 16.28 11.24
C GLN A 186 -1.81 14.80 11.55
N HIS A 187 -0.98 13.93 10.97
CA HIS A 187 -1.03 12.48 11.21
C HIS A 187 -2.41 11.85 10.92
N ILE A 188 -3.20 12.38 9.98
CA ILE A 188 -4.50 11.80 9.61
C ILE A 188 -4.31 10.47 8.86
N ILE A 189 -3.41 10.46 7.88
CA ILE A 189 -2.97 9.25 7.17
C ILE A 189 -1.56 8.91 7.66
N LEU A 190 -1.39 7.69 8.16
CA LEU A 190 -0.18 7.20 8.83
C LEU A 190 0.60 6.28 7.90
N PRO A 191 1.73 6.73 7.32
CA PRO A 191 2.65 5.83 6.62
C PRO A 191 3.50 5.08 7.64
N HIS A 192 3.79 3.81 7.40
CA HIS A 192 4.70 3.03 8.23
C HIS A 192 5.93 2.51 7.49
N GLU A 193 5.99 2.61 6.16
CA GLU A 193 7.18 2.28 5.37
C GLU A 193 7.77 3.52 4.68
N ASP A 194 9.08 3.49 4.46
CA ASP A 194 9.76 4.45 3.61
C ASP A 194 9.42 4.22 2.13
N VAL A 195 9.49 5.31 1.37
CA VAL A 195 9.23 5.30 -0.07
C VAL A 195 10.49 5.61 -0.86
N VAL A 196 10.65 4.93 -1.99
CA VAL A 196 11.85 5.08 -2.84
C VAL A 196 11.53 6.01 -4.02
N PRO A 197 12.45 6.93 -4.41
CA PRO A 197 12.20 7.88 -5.51
C PRO A 197 11.86 7.25 -6.86
N GLY A 198 12.45 6.10 -7.20
CA GLY A 198 12.23 5.41 -8.48
C GLY A 198 10.76 5.02 -8.69
N PRO A 199 10.16 4.18 -7.82
CA PRO A 199 8.75 3.85 -7.87
C PRO A 199 7.80 5.06 -7.86
N ILE A 200 8.13 6.11 -7.10
CA ILE A 200 7.33 7.36 -7.09
C ILE A 200 7.36 8.01 -8.47
N ALA A 201 8.54 8.16 -9.09
CA ALA A 201 8.66 8.77 -10.41
C ALA A 201 7.93 7.98 -11.50
N ASP A 202 8.03 6.65 -11.45
CA ASP A 202 7.35 5.73 -12.37
C ASP A 202 5.82 5.82 -12.24
N ARG A 203 5.28 5.79 -11.00
CA ARG A 203 3.85 5.96 -10.74
C ARG A 203 3.35 7.38 -11.07
N LEU A 204 4.14 8.41 -10.79
CA LEU A 204 3.80 9.80 -11.13
C LEU A 204 3.66 9.98 -12.63
N ALA A 205 4.56 9.40 -13.42
CA ALA A 205 4.49 9.48 -14.86
C ALA A 205 3.26 8.75 -15.42
N LEU A 206 2.95 7.56 -14.91
CA LEU A 206 1.72 6.84 -15.30
C LEU A 206 0.48 7.70 -14.98
N MET A 207 0.35 8.14 -13.73
CA MET A 207 -0.79 8.92 -13.25
C MET A 207 -0.96 10.26 -13.97
N SER A 208 0.15 10.98 -14.21
CA SER A 208 0.13 12.26 -14.93
C SER A 208 -0.20 12.07 -16.41
N THR A 209 0.22 10.95 -17.01
CA THR A 209 -0.05 10.67 -18.43
C THR A 209 -1.49 10.21 -18.65
N THR A 210 -2.02 9.37 -17.76
CA THR A 210 -3.41 8.86 -17.85
C THR A 210 -4.43 9.81 -17.26
N GLN A 211 -4.01 10.76 -16.40
CA GLN A 211 -4.89 11.65 -15.62
C GLN A 211 -5.93 10.84 -14.82
N ALA A 212 -5.47 9.77 -14.17
CA ALA A 212 -6.33 8.83 -13.48
C ALA A 212 -5.66 8.18 -12.26
N ASN A 213 -6.45 7.87 -11.24
CA ASN A 213 -6.08 6.89 -10.22
C ASN A 213 -6.64 5.53 -10.64
N LEU A 214 -5.75 4.66 -11.13
CA LEU A 214 -6.12 3.34 -11.64
C LEU A 214 -6.28 2.28 -10.55
N GLU A 215 -5.71 2.54 -9.36
CA GLU A 215 -5.70 1.59 -8.25
C GLU A 215 -5.81 2.33 -6.91
N PRO A 216 -6.70 1.89 -6.00
CA PRO A 216 -6.85 2.51 -4.68
C PRO A 216 -5.67 2.20 -3.77
N ILE A 217 -5.18 3.18 -3.00
CA ILE A 217 -4.36 2.86 -1.82
C ILE A 217 -5.21 2.10 -0.81
N PHE A 218 -4.60 1.21 -0.02
CA PHE A 218 -5.30 0.43 0.99
C PHE A 218 -5.03 1.02 2.37
N LEU A 219 -6.09 1.45 3.03
CA LEU A 219 -6.08 2.10 4.32
C LEU A 219 -6.82 1.26 5.37
N LEU A 220 -6.27 1.23 6.58
CA LEU A 220 -6.89 0.62 7.75
C LEU A 220 -7.19 1.70 8.78
N TYR A 221 -8.40 1.70 9.34
CA TYR A 221 -8.74 2.52 10.49
C TYR A 221 -9.32 1.65 11.59
N ASN A 222 -9.18 2.10 12.84
CA ASN A 222 -9.92 1.48 13.94
C ASN A 222 -11.34 2.05 13.95
N GLY A 223 -12.33 1.26 13.55
CA GLY A 223 -13.72 1.68 13.51
C GLY A 223 -14.50 1.47 14.80
N GLU A 224 -14.07 0.54 15.66
CA GLU A 224 -14.75 0.18 16.91
C GLU A 224 -16.24 -0.14 16.71
N ASN A 225 -16.59 -0.75 15.57
CA ASN A 225 -17.97 -0.97 15.10
C ASN A 225 -18.80 0.32 14.95
N GLY A 226 -18.17 1.41 14.50
CA GLY A 226 -18.79 2.71 14.28
C GLY A 226 -19.88 2.73 13.20
N THR A 227 -20.46 3.91 12.99
CA THR A 227 -21.54 4.14 12.02
C THR A 227 -21.12 3.76 10.60
N THR A 228 -19.87 4.04 10.22
CA THR A 228 -19.32 3.69 8.91
C THR A 228 -19.37 2.19 8.67
N THR A 229 -18.88 1.39 9.62
CA THR A 229 -18.84 -0.08 9.54
C THR A 229 -20.25 -0.67 9.46
N SER A 230 -21.17 -0.16 10.29
CA SER A 230 -22.58 -0.59 10.28
C SER A 230 -23.25 -0.31 8.92
N LEU A 231 -23.00 0.86 8.32
CA LEU A 231 -23.54 1.22 6.99
C LEU A 231 -22.95 0.35 5.88
N VAL A 232 -21.64 0.08 5.92
CA VAL A 232 -20.97 -0.83 4.97
C VAL A 232 -21.63 -2.22 4.97
N ASP A 233 -21.88 -2.76 6.16
CA ASP A 233 -22.52 -4.07 6.32
C ASP A 233 -23.98 -4.06 5.87
N ASP A 234 -24.73 -3.05 6.27
CA ASP A 234 -26.12 -2.89 5.87
C ASP A 234 -26.28 -2.80 4.35
N VAL A 235 -25.40 -2.05 3.68
CA VAL A 235 -25.37 -1.95 2.22
C VAL A 235 -25.10 -3.31 1.58
N ALA A 236 -24.05 -4.00 2.03
CA ALA A 236 -23.65 -5.30 1.45
C ALA A 236 -24.71 -6.39 1.69
N MET A 237 -25.44 -6.34 2.81
CA MET A 237 -26.47 -7.32 3.15
C MET A 237 -27.84 -7.04 2.53
N LYS A 238 -28.21 -5.76 2.36
CA LYS A 238 -29.58 -5.36 2.00
C LYS A 238 -29.73 -4.90 0.55
N ARG A 239 -28.65 -4.48 -0.12
CA ARG A 239 -28.69 -3.93 -1.49
C ARG A 239 -28.16 -4.92 -2.53
N GLN A 240 -28.59 -4.76 -3.78
CA GLN A 240 -28.05 -5.50 -4.91
C GLN A 240 -26.70 -4.91 -5.35
N PRO A 241 -25.67 -5.73 -5.59
CA PRO A 241 -24.37 -5.25 -6.06
C PRO A 241 -24.45 -4.70 -7.48
N LEU A 242 -23.69 -3.64 -7.74
CA LEU A 242 -23.45 -3.09 -9.07
C LEU A 242 -22.52 -3.99 -9.90
N VAL A 243 -21.57 -4.63 -9.23
CA VAL A 243 -20.57 -5.51 -9.84
C VAL A 243 -20.43 -6.74 -8.96
N SER A 244 -20.37 -7.92 -9.58
CA SER A 244 -20.01 -9.17 -8.93
C SER A 244 -19.05 -9.93 -9.83
N ALA A 245 -17.85 -10.22 -9.34
CA ALA A 245 -16.80 -10.93 -10.05
C ALA A 245 -16.39 -12.16 -9.26
N HIS A 246 -16.49 -13.35 -9.87
CA HIS A 246 -16.00 -14.58 -9.28
C HIS A 246 -14.74 -15.02 -10.01
N THR A 247 -13.64 -15.19 -9.29
CA THR A 247 -12.30 -15.29 -9.85
C THR A 247 -11.73 -16.68 -9.67
N GLU A 248 -10.76 -17.06 -10.52
CA GLU A 248 -10.23 -18.43 -10.58
C GLU A 248 -9.53 -18.88 -9.30
N ASP A 249 -9.09 -17.93 -8.45
CA ASP A 249 -8.56 -18.16 -7.11
C ASP A 249 -9.65 -18.49 -6.06
N GLY A 250 -10.91 -18.60 -6.48
CA GLY A 250 -12.05 -18.94 -5.63
C GLY A 250 -12.61 -17.76 -4.83
N LEU A 251 -12.13 -16.54 -5.11
CA LEU A 251 -12.62 -15.34 -4.44
C LEU A 251 -13.82 -14.75 -5.19
N THR A 252 -14.69 -14.07 -4.43
CA THR A 252 -15.80 -13.29 -4.96
C THR A 252 -15.62 -11.84 -4.54
N HIS A 253 -15.61 -10.97 -5.52
CA HIS A 253 -15.49 -9.53 -5.35
C HIS A 253 -16.82 -8.86 -5.71
N ARG A 254 -17.30 -7.97 -4.85
CA ARG A 254 -18.55 -7.24 -5.09
C ARG A 254 -18.38 -5.76 -4.81
N LEU A 255 -19.17 -4.96 -5.54
CA LEU A 255 -19.19 -3.51 -5.43
C LEU A 255 -20.63 -3.01 -5.34
N TRP A 256 -20.92 -2.10 -4.43
CA TRP A 256 -22.19 -1.37 -4.32
C TRP A 256 -21.90 0.13 -4.31
N ALA A 257 -22.90 0.96 -4.64
CA ALA A 257 -22.80 2.41 -4.51
C ALA A 257 -23.66 2.93 -3.34
N ILE A 258 -23.13 3.94 -2.66
CA ILE A 258 -23.80 4.79 -1.69
C ILE A 258 -23.86 6.19 -2.32
N THR A 259 -25.07 6.61 -2.69
CA THR A 259 -25.36 7.92 -3.30
C THR A 259 -26.21 8.81 -2.41
N ASP A 260 -26.73 8.26 -1.30
CA ASP A 260 -27.55 9.01 -0.36
C ASP A 260 -26.69 9.99 0.45
N ALA A 261 -27.02 11.28 0.37
CA ALA A 261 -26.24 12.35 1.00
C ALA A 261 -26.24 12.25 2.54
N THR A 262 -27.28 11.69 3.15
CA THR A 262 -27.36 11.51 4.61
C THR A 262 -26.45 10.38 5.07
N GLU A 263 -26.38 9.28 4.32
CA GLU A 263 -25.44 8.18 4.57
C GLU A 263 -23.99 8.63 4.41
N ILE A 264 -23.69 9.38 3.34
CA ILE A 264 -22.35 9.92 3.09
C ILE A 264 -21.93 10.90 4.19
N ALA A 265 -22.84 11.75 4.67
CA ALA A 265 -22.57 12.67 5.77
C ALA A 265 -22.33 11.92 7.10
N ALA A 266 -23.10 10.87 7.38
CA ALA A 266 -22.93 10.04 8.57
C ALA A 266 -21.58 9.29 8.57
N ILE A 267 -21.20 8.74 7.41
CA ILE A 267 -19.87 8.13 7.21
C ILE A 267 -18.77 9.15 7.51
N ASN A 268 -18.82 10.33 6.89
CA ASN A 268 -17.78 11.33 7.09
C ASN A 268 -17.74 11.87 8.52
N ALA A 269 -18.89 12.02 9.20
CA ALA A 269 -18.92 12.42 10.61
C ALA A 269 -18.24 11.39 11.53
N ASP A 270 -18.40 10.09 11.24
CA ASP A 270 -17.77 9.00 11.99
C ASP A 270 -16.28 8.84 11.65
N LEU A 271 -15.88 9.07 10.40
CA LEU A 271 -14.49 8.99 9.97
C LEU A 271 -13.66 10.20 10.40
N HIS A 272 -14.23 11.41 10.43
CA HIS A 272 -13.51 12.68 10.66
C HIS A 272 -12.49 12.65 11.80
N PRO A 273 -12.82 12.17 13.02
CA PRO A 273 -11.87 12.17 14.15
C PRO A 273 -10.82 11.05 14.11
N ARG A 274 -10.86 10.16 13.11
CA ARG A 274 -10.05 8.93 13.05
C ARG A 274 -8.78 9.13 12.25
N GLN A 275 -7.80 8.28 12.51
CA GLN A 275 -6.58 8.14 11.71
C GLN A 275 -6.65 6.86 10.87
N ALA A 276 -5.92 6.83 9.76
CA ALA A 276 -5.85 5.67 8.88
C ALA A 276 -4.40 5.28 8.57
N LEU A 277 -4.02 4.03 8.86
CA LEU A 277 -2.74 3.43 8.48
C LEU A 277 -2.76 3.03 7.00
N ILE A 278 -1.69 3.36 6.27
CA ILE A 278 -1.50 2.86 4.90
C ILE A 278 -1.08 1.40 4.96
N ALA A 279 -2.00 0.45 4.80
CA ALA A 279 -1.67 -0.98 4.73
C ALA A 279 -0.96 -1.36 3.42
N ASP A 280 -1.33 -0.72 2.31
CA ASP A 280 -0.64 -0.85 1.03
C ASP A 280 -0.73 0.42 0.20
N GLY A 281 0.30 0.70 -0.59
CA GLY A 281 0.30 1.81 -1.53
C GLY A 281 1.07 3.05 -1.06
N HIS A 282 2.08 2.93 -0.20
CA HIS A 282 2.91 4.06 0.26
C HIS A 282 3.50 4.86 -0.91
N HIS A 283 4.03 4.19 -1.94
CA HIS A 283 4.51 4.85 -3.16
C HIS A 283 3.39 5.60 -3.91
N ARG A 284 2.17 5.05 -3.93
CA ARG A 284 1.01 5.68 -4.59
C ARG A 284 0.52 6.90 -3.81
N TYR A 285 0.43 6.81 -2.48
CA TYR A 285 0.13 7.95 -1.62
C TYR A 285 1.18 9.06 -1.74
N ALA A 286 2.48 8.71 -1.71
CA ALA A 286 3.55 9.66 -1.95
C ALA A 286 3.44 10.32 -3.33
N THR A 287 3.04 9.55 -4.35
CA THR A 287 2.77 10.06 -5.71
C THR A 287 1.61 11.05 -5.71
N TYR A 288 0.48 10.74 -5.06
CA TYR A 288 -0.65 11.67 -4.92
C TYR A 288 -0.19 13.02 -4.36
N ARG A 289 0.63 13.00 -3.29
CA ARG A 289 1.17 14.21 -2.66
C ARG A 289 2.16 14.97 -3.56
N VAL A 290 2.95 14.28 -4.37
CA VAL A 290 3.83 14.94 -5.35
C VAL A 290 3.00 15.64 -6.43
N LEU A 291 2.01 14.95 -6.99
CA LEU A 291 1.12 15.51 -8.01
C LEU A 291 0.36 16.72 -7.46
N GLN A 292 -0.24 16.62 -6.27
CA GLN A 292 -0.92 17.73 -5.61
C GLN A 292 -0.05 18.99 -5.52
N ARG A 293 1.19 18.85 -5.04
CA ARG A 293 2.13 19.98 -4.95
C ARG A 293 2.50 20.56 -6.31
N GLN A 294 2.65 19.71 -7.34
CA GLN A 294 2.93 20.17 -8.69
C GLN A 294 1.75 20.97 -9.25
N GLU A 295 0.53 20.47 -9.10
CA GLU A 295 -0.68 21.13 -9.59
C GLU A 295 -1.00 22.42 -8.85
N HIS A 296 -0.75 22.47 -7.54
CA HIS A 296 -0.90 23.73 -6.80
C HIS A 296 0.13 24.76 -7.29
N ALA A 297 1.38 24.35 -7.52
CA ALA A 297 2.40 25.25 -8.02
C ALA A 297 2.12 25.77 -9.45
N THR A 298 1.45 24.99 -10.31
CA THR A 298 1.03 25.42 -11.66
C THR A 298 -0.18 26.34 -11.60
N HIS A 299 -1.20 26.00 -10.82
CA HIS A 299 -2.45 26.75 -10.73
C HIS A 299 -2.30 28.06 -9.91
N HIS A 300 -1.40 28.12 -8.92
CA HIS A 300 -1.06 29.37 -8.24
C HIS A 300 -0.20 30.34 -9.06
N LYS A 301 0.39 29.91 -10.18
CA LYS A 301 1.21 30.75 -11.06
C LYS A 301 0.44 31.43 -12.19
N THR A 302 -0.84 31.15 -12.39
CA THR A 302 -1.65 31.79 -13.43
C THR A 302 -2.35 33.03 -12.85
N PRO A 303 -1.93 34.28 -13.17
CA PRO A 303 -2.74 35.43 -12.84
C PRO A 303 -4.01 35.36 -13.71
N GLN A 304 -5.18 35.49 -13.09
CA GLN A 304 -6.40 35.82 -13.84
C GLN A 304 -6.10 36.99 -14.80
N PRO A 305 -6.50 36.94 -16.08
CA PRO A 305 -6.44 38.13 -16.92
C PRO A 305 -7.25 39.23 -16.22
N PRO A 306 -6.75 40.48 -16.16
CA PRO A 306 -7.45 41.54 -15.45
C PRO A 306 -8.86 41.67 -16.04
N SER A 307 -9.85 41.58 -15.16
CA SER A 307 -11.23 41.90 -15.49
C SER A 307 -11.27 43.31 -16.06
N THR A 308 -11.83 43.44 -17.26
CA THR A 308 -12.08 44.70 -17.94
C THR A 308 -12.78 45.66 -16.97
N PRO A 309 -12.27 46.88 -16.71
CA PRO A 309 -13.00 47.81 -15.87
C PRO A 309 -14.24 48.28 -16.63
N GLU A 310 -15.43 47.98 -16.11
CA GLU A 310 -16.65 48.68 -16.49
C GLU A 310 -16.50 50.16 -16.09
N PHE A 311 -16.52 51.05 -17.09
CA PHE A 311 -16.64 52.48 -16.86
C PHE A 311 -18.10 52.83 -16.54
N PRO A 312 -18.40 53.63 -15.51
CA PRO A 312 -19.72 54.24 -15.36
C PRO A 312 -19.90 55.38 -16.39
N PRO A 313 -21.12 55.68 -16.84
CA PRO A 313 -21.33 56.76 -17.78
C PRO A 313 -21.17 58.09 -17.04
N THR A 314 -20.33 59.00 -17.55
CA THR A 314 -20.42 60.40 -17.16
C THR A 314 -20.32 61.31 -18.37
N THR A 315 -21.27 62.23 -18.35
CA THR A 315 -21.59 63.33 -19.25
C THR A 315 -20.39 64.20 -19.63
N ALA A 316 -20.48 64.71 -20.85
CA ALA A 316 -19.55 65.65 -21.46
C ALA A 316 -19.28 66.90 -20.61
N SER A 317 -18.02 67.35 -20.59
CA SER A 317 -17.67 68.74 -20.91
C SER A 317 -16.17 68.87 -21.21
N ALA A 318 -15.86 69.82 -22.09
CA ALA A 318 -14.54 70.12 -22.64
C ALA A 318 -13.64 70.88 -21.66
N ASP A 319 -12.33 70.62 -21.65
CA ASP A 319 -11.30 71.58 -22.06
C ASP A 319 -9.87 70.98 -21.99
N GLN A 320 -9.00 71.44 -22.89
CA GLN A 320 -7.54 71.23 -22.94
C GLN A 320 -6.82 72.45 -22.28
N PRO A 321 -5.46 72.56 -22.26
CA PRO A 321 -4.37 71.61 -21.99
C PRO A 321 -3.26 72.21 -21.05
N GLN A 322 -2.16 71.45 -20.80
CA GLN A 322 -0.75 71.85 -20.47
C GLN A 322 -0.18 71.06 -19.27
N ALA A 323 1.12 70.78 -19.06
CA ALA A 323 2.35 70.58 -19.83
C ALA A 323 3.47 70.28 -18.78
N HIS A 324 4.17 69.13 -18.86
CA HIS A 324 5.58 68.80 -18.43
C HIS A 324 6.20 69.25 -17.06
N PRO A 325 7.41 68.79 -16.62
CA PRO A 325 7.91 67.40 -16.44
C PRO A 325 8.81 67.19 -15.16
N ALA A 326 9.21 65.93 -14.92
CA ALA A 326 10.51 65.41 -14.40
C ALA A 326 11.15 65.86 -13.05
N ALA A 327 11.52 64.86 -12.20
CA ALA A 327 12.80 64.74 -11.44
C ALA A 327 12.80 63.41 -10.62
N THR A 328 13.54 62.37 -10.99
CA THR A 328 14.92 62.01 -10.60
C THR A 328 15.15 61.69 -9.10
N GLN A 329 15.27 60.39 -8.83
CA GLN A 329 15.77 59.75 -7.59
C GLN A 329 17.27 60.00 -7.35
N LYS A 330 17.65 60.01 -6.06
CA LYS A 330 19.01 59.68 -5.60
C LYS A 330 18.96 58.79 -4.33
N PRO A 331 19.91 57.85 -4.12
CA PRO A 331 19.80 56.77 -3.13
C PRO A 331 20.85 56.82 -1.99
N GLN A 332 20.78 55.78 -1.10
CA GLN A 332 21.75 55.26 -0.10
C GLN A 332 21.69 55.83 1.34
N PRO A 333 22.28 55.18 2.38
CA PRO A 333 22.94 53.84 2.50
C PRO A 333 22.53 53.00 3.76
N PRO A 334 23.16 51.82 3.99
CA PRO A 334 22.80 50.83 5.02
C PRO A 334 23.69 50.87 6.28
N LEU A 335 23.31 50.12 7.33
CA LEU A 335 24.19 49.81 8.47
C LEU A 335 24.17 48.32 8.84
N THR A 336 25.36 47.83 9.16
CA THR A 336 25.75 46.48 9.58
C THR A 336 26.20 46.44 11.05
N ALA A 337 26.21 45.22 11.61
CA ALA A 337 27.11 44.65 12.64
C ALA A 337 26.61 44.47 14.11
N HIS A 338 26.27 43.21 14.44
CA HIS A 338 26.85 42.28 15.47
C HIS A 338 27.02 42.71 16.97
N PRO A 339 27.45 41.82 17.92
CA PRO A 339 26.62 40.83 18.67
C PRO A 339 26.95 40.75 20.19
N GLU A 340 26.05 40.39 21.11
CA GLU A 340 26.46 39.97 22.48
C GLU A 340 25.56 38.90 23.13
N HIS A 341 26.20 37.88 23.68
CA HIS A 341 25.75 36.97 24.77
C HIS A 341 26.43 37.46 26.06
N PRO A 342 25.88 37.28 27.28
CA PRO A 342 25.97 35.98 27.99
C PRO A 342 24.85 35.68 29.02
N GLY A 343 24.81 34.47 29.59
CA GLY A 343 24.04 34.23 30.82
C GLY A 343 23.75 32.76 31.16
N ARG A 344 24.48 32.23 32.15
CA ARG A 344 24.52 30.85 32.66
C ARG A 344 23.64 30.71 33.90
N THR A 345 22.81 29.66 34.03
CA THR A 345 22.34 29.13 35.34
C THR A 345 21.89 27.66 35.21
N GLN A 346 22.43 26.78 36.07
CA GLN A 346 21.89 25.45 36.43
C GLN A 346 21.67 25.40 37.97
N PRO A 347 21.27 24.28 38.62
CA PRO A 347 19.90 23.79 38.75
C PRO A 347 19.48 23.60 40.23
N GLY A 348 18.18 23.64 40.50
CA GLY A 348 17.60 23.38 41.83
C GLY A 348 17.33 21.89 42.06
N GLN A 349 17.77 21.41 43.23
CA GLN A 349 17.69 20.04 43.73
C GLN A 349 16.31 19.71 44.31
N SER A 350 15.84 18.48 44.10
CA SER A 350 14.83 17.82 44.95
C SER A 350 15.14 16.33 45.05
N GLY A 351 15.58 15.90 46.24
CA GLY A 351 15.79 14.50 46.61
C GLY A 351 14.57 13.87 47.31
N PRO A 352 14.63 12.56 47.65
CA PRO A 352 13.50 11.62 47.55
C PRO A 352 12.97 11.10 48.91
N THR A 353 11.81 10.44 48.93
CA THR A 353 11.39 9.48 50.01
C THR A 353 10.18 8.60 49.56
N PRO A 354 9.83 7.48 50.22
CA PRO A 354 10.15 6.13 49.69
C PRO A 354 8.99 5.11 49.63
N ILE A 355 9.29 4.01 48.95
CA ILE A 355 8.82 2.60 49.04
C ILE A 355 7.76 2.24 50.11
N ALA A 356 6.67 1.59 49.67
CA ALA A 356 5.96 0.54 50.43
C ALA A 356 5.16 -0.44 49.53
N GLN A 357 5.55 -1.71 49.53
CA GLN A 357 4.73 -2.92 49.35
C GLN A 357 5.21 -3.89 50.46
N PRO A 358 4.36 -4.74 51.08
CA PRO A 358 3.82 -5.94 50.39
C PRO A 358 2.45 -6.46 50.90
N GLY A 359 1.86 -7.41 50.17
CA GLY A 359 0.72 -8.21 50.65
C GLY A 359 0.28 -9.30 49.68
N GLN A 360 0.72 -10.53 49.94
CA GLN A 360 0.34 -11.77 49.24
C GLN A 360 -1.08 -12.23 49.60
N ALA A 361 -1.81 -12.85 48.65
CA ALA A 361 -2.73 -13.97 48.92
C ALA A 361 -3.23 -14.65 47.62
N HIS A 362 -2.89 -15.93 47.46
CA HIS A 362 -3.69 -16.99 46.81
C HIS A 362 -3.92 -18.08 47.91
N PRO A 363 -4.76 -19.13 47.75
CA PRO A 363 -5.59 -19.59 46.62
C PRO A 363 -7.07 -19.83 47.08
N THR A 364 -8.06 -20.37 46.35
CA THR A 364 -8.22 -21.73 45.81
C THR A 364 -9.65 -21.93 45.24
N PHE A 365 -9.76 -22.76 44.19
CA PHE A 365 -10.84 -23.67 43.75
C PHE A 365 -12.32 -23.25 43.56
N GLY A 366 -12.79 -23.46 42.32
CA GLY A 366 -13.69 -24.60 42.02
C GLY A 366 -15.17 -24.29 41.85
N GLY A 367 -15.72 -24.51 40.64
CA GLY A 367 -17.16 -24.50 40.42
C GLY A 367 -17.56 -24.66 38.95
N THR A 368 -17.82 -25.90 38.57
CA THR A 368 -18.51 -26.39 37.36
C THR A 368 -19.79 -25.62 36.98
N GLU A 369 -19.94 -25.29 35.69
CA GLU A 369 -21.24 -25.02 35.04
C GLU A 369 -21.64 -26.20 34.14
N PRO A 370 -22.93 -26.57 34.11
CA PRO A 370 -23.51 -27.30 32.99
C PRO A 370 -24.62 -26.51 32.27
N GLU A 371 -24.61 -26.67 30.95
CA GLU A 371 -25.71 -26.80 29.99
C GLU A 371 -26.95 -25.87 30.01
N THR A 372 -27.20 -25.33 28.81
CA THR A 372 -28.45 -24.77 28.25
C THR A 372 -29.69 -25.64 28.49
N PRO A 373 -30.93 -25.08 28.46
CA PRO A 373 -31.62 -24.90 27.16
C PRO A 373 -32.54 -23.66 27.06
N ALA A 374 -32.88 -23.29 25.82
CA ALA A 374 -34.05 -22.47 25.41
C ALA A 374 -35.38 -23.24 25.70
N PRO A 375 -36.63 -22.78 25.38
CA PRO A 375 -37.05 -21.72 24.43
C PRO A 375 -38.37 -20.95 24.81
N GLU A 376 -38.94 -20.25 23.81
CA GLU A 376 -40.34 -19.75 23.69
C GLU A 376 -40.70 -18.51 24.56
N GLY A 377 -41.28 -17.41 24.06
CA GLY A 377 -42.12 -17.18 22.90
C GLY A 377 -43.49 -16.69 23.40
N LEU A 378 -43.76 -15.38 23.40
CA LEU A 378 -45.13 -14.81 23.54
C LEU A 378 -45.14 -13.29 23.28
N VAL A 379 -45.83 -12.89 22.21
CA VAL A 379 -46.44 -11.56 21.98
C VAL A 379 -47.74 -11.48 22.80
N PRO A 380 -48.22 -10.30 23.27
CA PRO A 380 -49.11 -9.50 22.41
C PRO A 380 -49.13 -7.96 22.62
N GLU A 381 -49.55 -7.30 21.54
CA GLU A 381 -50.42 -6.11 21.39
C GLU A 381 -50.50 -4.96 22.44
N THR A 382 -50.14 -3.77 21.93
CA THR A 382 -50.85 -2.46 21.95
C THR A 382 -51.74 -2.06 23.12
N LEU A 383 -51.44 -0.87 23.67
CA LEU A 383 -52.43 0.12 24.12
C LEU A 383 -51.80 1.53 24.17
N LYS A 384 -52.37 2.48 23.41
CA LYS A 384 -52.23 3.92 23.65
C LYS A 384 -52.96 4.29 24.96
N PRO A 385 -52.59 5.40 25.60
CA PRO A 385 -53.60 6.46 25.71
C PRO A 385 -53.06 7.89 25.58
N GLU A 386 -54.04 8.79 25.47
CA GLU A 386 -54.02 10.19 25.11
C GLU A 386 -53.47 11.14 26.20
N THR A 387 -53.08 12.33 25.72
CA THR A 387 -52.68 13.55 26.44
C THR A 387 -53.80 14.13 27.32
N PRO A 388 -53.43 14.97 28.31
CA PRO A 388 -54.07 16.28 28.36
C PRO A 388 -53.09 17.45 28.58
N GLU A 389 -53.40 18.56 27.91
CA GLU A 389 -52.78 19.88 28.05
C GLU A 389 -53.03 20.49 29.44
N LEU A 390 -52.04 21.22 29.97
CA LEU A 390 -52.29 22.32 30.90
C LEU A 390 -51.32 23.48 30.63
N THR A 391 -51.95 24.62 30.36
CA THR A 391 -51.39 25.93 30.04
C THR A 391 -50.82 26.61 31.29
N THR A 392 -49.59 27.14 31.20
CA THR A 392 -49.16 28.25 32.06
C THR A 392 -48.27 29.20 31.26
N GLN A 393 -48.68 30.47 31.24
CA GLN A 393 -48.04 31.62 30.59
C GLN A 393 -47.13 32.33 31.60
N GLU A 394 -45.89 32.70 31.21
CA GLU A 394 -45.09 33.76 31.85
C GLU A 394 -43.94 34.21 30.90
N PRO A 395 -43.26 35.37 31.12
CA PRO A 395 -43.43 36.58 30.31
C PRO A 395 -42.24 36.92 29.37
N GLN A 396 -42.53 37.78 28.38
CA GLN A 396 -41.60 38.26 27.34
C GLN A 396 -40.49 39.19 27.90
N ALA A 397 -39.24 38.88 27.55
CA ALA A 397 -38.06 39.73 27.70
C ALA A 397 -37.66 40.36 26.34
N PRO A 398 -36.97 41.51 26.32
CA PRO A 398 -36.88 42.38 25.14
C PRO A 398 -35.95 41.86 24.04
N LYS A 399 -36.31 42.22 22.80
CA LYS A 399 -35.63 41.93 21.53
C LYS A 399 -34.19 42.49 21.51
N PRO A 400 -33.15 41.72 21.14
CA PRO A 400 -31.85 42.27 20.79
C PRO A 400 -31.86 42.84 19.36
N GLU A 401 -31.33 44.05 19.22
CA GLU A 401 -31.11 44.73 17.93
C GLU A 401 -30.12 43.96 17.04
N THR A 402 -30.42 43.93 15.74
CA THR A 402 -29.60 43.31 14.69
C THR A 402 -28.43 44.24 14.34
N PRO A 403 -27.16 43.78 14.35
CA PRO A 403 -26.08 44.57 13.77
C PRO A 403 -26.10 44.45 12.24
N GLU A 404 -25.95 45.58 11.55
CA GLU A 404 -25.75 45.66 10.09
C GLU A 404 -24.54 44.81 9.64
N PRO A 405 -24.56 44.24 8.42
CA PRO A 405 -23.47 43.41 7.94
C PRO A 405 -22.25 44.28 7.61
N ALA A 406 -21.14 44.02 8.31
CA ALA A 406 -19.83 44.54 7.94
C ALA A 406 -19.49 44.10 6.52
N THR A 407 -19.14 45.07 5.67
CA THR A 407 -18.71 44.87 4.29
C THR A 407 -17.46 44.00 4.31
N GLN A 408 -17.57 42.75 3.84
CA GLN A 408 -16.41 41.88 3.66
C GLN A 408 -15.53 42.52 2.58
N GLY A 409 -14.32 42.93 2.95
CA GLY A 409 -13.26 43.24 1.98
C GLY A 409 -13.00 42.03 1.08
N PRO A 410 -12.31 42.21 -0.06
CA PRO A 410 -12.14 41.14 -1.03
C PRO A 410 -11.51 39.92 -0.35
N LYS A 411 -12.30 38.84 -0.21
CA LYS A 411 -11.80 37.53 0.18
C LYS A 411 -10.65 37.21 -0.77
N THR A 412 -9.47 36.97 -0.23
CA THR A 412 -8.40 36.27 -0.93
C THR A 412 -9.04 35.04 -1.59
N PRO A 413 -8.85 34.80 -2.90
CA PRO A 413 -9.48 33.66 -3.55
C PRO A 413 -9.05 32.40 -2.80
N GLU A 414 -10.02 31.69 -2.22
CA GLU A 414 -9.78 30.39 -1.61
C GLU A 414 -9.15 29.50 -2.70
N PRO A 415 -8.08 28.75 -2.39
CA PRO A 415 -7.48 27.84 -3.36
C PRO A 415 -8.57 26.93 -3.91
N THR A 416 -8.76 26.94 -5.23
CA THR A 416 -9.74 26.08 -5.90
C THR A 416 -9.32 24.64 -5.70
N THR A 417 -10.09 23.89 -4.91
CA THR A 417 -9.90 22.45 -4.73
C THR A 417 -10.03 21.74 -6.08
N GLY A 418 -9.03 20.95 -6.45
CA GLY A 418 -9.00 20.18 -7.70
C GLY A 418 -8.97 18.67 -7.45
N PRO A 419 -9.08 17.84 -8.50
CA PRO A 419 -9.07 16.38 -8.37
C PRO A 419 -7.77 15.84 -7.77
N TRP A 420 -6.65 16.57 -7.88
CA TRP A 420 -5.34 16.25 -7.28
C TRP A 420 -5.27 16.49 -5.77
N ASP A 421 -6.28 17.10 -5.15
CA ASP A 421 -6.38 17.23 -3.69
C ASP A 421 -6.87 15.96 -3.00
N PHE A 422 -7.24 14.95 -3.81
CA PHE A 422 -7.76 13.68 -3.36
C PHE A 422 -6.99 12.53 -4.01
N GLY A 423 -6.92 11.42 -3.29
CA GLY A 423 -6.42 10.15 -3.81
C GLY A 423 -7.49 9.07 -3.74
N LEU A 424 -7.54 8.19 -4.73
CA LEU A 424 -8.41 7.01 -4.64
C LEU A 424 -7.89 6.07 -3.55
N ALA A 425 -8.77 5.70 -2.60
CA ALA A 425 -8.44 4.83 -1.47
C ALA A 425 -9.55 3.80 -1.20
N LEU A 426 -9.18 2.61 -0.75
CA LEU A 426 -10.02 1.64 -0.06
C LEU A 426 -9.74 1.76 1.43
N LEU A 427 -10.77 2.04 2.22
CA LEU A 427 -10.72 2.19 3.66
C LEU A 427 -11.45 1.01 4.34
N VAL A 428 -10.75 0.26 5.19
CA VAL A 428 -11.28 -0.92 5.89
C VAL A 428 -11.17 -0.74 7.39
N ASP A 429 -12.25 -1.08 8.11
CA ASP A 429 -12.24 -1.13 9.57
C ASP A 429 -11.45 -2.36 10.03
N SER A 430 -10.26 -2.16 10.59
CA SER A 430 -9.40 -3.25 11.05
C SER A 430 -9.93 -3.97 12.29
N SER A 431 -10.89 -3.40 13.01
CA SER A 431 -11.52 -4.03 14.18
C SER A 431 -12.62 -5.02 13.77
N ALA A 432 -13.37 -4.70 12.71
CA ALA A 432 -14.42 -5.56 12.17
C ALA A 432 -13.90 -6.55 11.12
N TYR A 433 -12.92 -6.11 10.31
CA TYR A 433 -12.27 -6.89 9.27
C TYR A 433 -10.75 -6.91 9.49
N PRO A 434 -10.25 -7.68 10.47
CA PRO A 434 -8.83 -7.73 10.76
C PRO A 434 -8.02 -8.14 9.53
N PRO A 435 -6.99 -7.36 9.15
CA PRO A 435 -6.17 -7.73 8.00
C PRO A 435 -5.31 -8.95 8.36
N ASN A 436 -5.05 -9.77 7.36
CA ASN A 436 -4.02 -10.80 7.44
C ASN A 436 -2.65 -10.15 7.23
N LEU A 437 -1.98 -9.78 8.31
CA LEU A 437 -0.61 -9.29 8.29
C LEU A 437 0.35 -10.48 8.31
N GLN A 438 1.04 -10.70 7.18
CA GLN A 438 1.97 -11.81 7.02
C GLN A 438 3.43 -11.38 7.20
N ALA A 439 4.26 -12.34 7.61
CA ALA A 439 5.70 -12.14 7.73
C ALA A 439 6.38 -12.04 6.35
N ILE A 440 7.47 -11.28 6.32
CA ILE A 440 8.37 -11.23 5.17
C ILE A 440 9.73 -11.79 5.59
N HIS A 441 10.06 -12.98 5.10
CA HIS A 441 11.28 -13.70 5.42
C HIS A 441 12.49 -13.12 4.70
N ARG A 442 13.67 -13.33 5.29
CA ARG A 442 14.95 -12.98 4.66
C ARG A 442 15.66 -14.23 4.19
N VAL A 443 16.32 -14.15 3.06
CA VAL A 443 17.32 -15.14 2.65
C VAL A 443 18.62 -14.41 2.44
N ILE A 444 19.66 -14.87 3.13
CA ILE A 444 21.02 -14.34 3.07
C ILE A 444 21.85 -15.25 2.18
N PRO A 445 22.05 -14.91 0.89
CA PRO A 445 22.80 -15.74 -0.03
C PRO A 445 24.25 -15.85 0.40
N GLY A 446 24.84 -17.04 0.28
CA GLY A 446 26.27 -17.24 0.55
C GLY A 446 26.69 -17.12 2.02
N LEU A 447 25.77 -16.96 2.98
CA LEU A 447 26.03 -17.17 4.41
C LEU A 447 25.61 -18.59 4.80
N PRO A 448 26.53 -19.55 4.97
CA PRO A 448 26.19 -20.91 5.33
C PRO A 448 25.53 -20.98 6.72
N LEU A 449 24.51 -21.82 6.88
CA LEU A 449 23.76 -21.96 8.13
C LEU A 449 24.65 -22.21 9.35
N ALA A 450 25.64 -23.10 9.22
CA ALA A 450 26.57 -23.41 10.31
C ALA A 450 27.37 -22.17 10.76
N GLU A 451 27.78 -21.30 9.83
CA GLU A 451 28.47 -20.05 10.14
C GLU A 451 27.51 -19.06 10.81
N ALA A 452 26.30 -18.89 10.28
CA ALA A 452 25.28 -18.01 10.84
C ALA A 452 24.97 -18.37 12.30
N VAL A 453 24.79 -19.66 12.57
CA VAL A 453 24.53 -20.22 13.91
C VAL A 453 25.74 -20.05 14.83
N ALA A 454 26.95 -20.34 14.35
CA ALA A 454 28.17 -20.20 15.15
C ALA A 454 28.39 -18.75 15.62
N LYS A 455 28.13 -17.77 14.74
CA LYS A 455 28.17 -16.35 15.10
C LYS A 455 27.07 -15.97 16.09
N ALA A 456 25.84 -16.47 15.89
CA ALA A 456 24.69 -16.18 16.75
C ALA A 456 24.86 -16.70 18.17
N ARG A 457 25.52 -17.85 18.39
CA ARG A 457 25.75 -18.43 19.74
C ARG A 457 26.50 -17.50 20.71
N ASN A 458 27.18 -16.46 20.22
CA ASN A 458 27.87 -15.47 21.07
C ASN A 458 26.92 -14.43 21.71
N SER A 459 25.70 -14.33 21.20
CA SER A 459 24.75 -13.27 21.58
C SER A 459 23.31 -13.75 21.68
N TRP A 460 23.01 -15.01 21.35
CA TRP A 460 21.68 -15.61 21.36
C TRP A 460 21.73 -17.01 21.94
N ARG A 461 20.64 -17.41 22.61
CA ARG A 461 20.39 -18.83 22.87
C ARG A 461 19.94 -19.50 21.57
N VAL A 462 20.53 -20.64 21.26
CA VAL A 462 20.25 -21.40 20.03
C VAL A 462 19.67 -22.76 20.38
N HIS A 463 18.52 -23.07 19.82
CA HIS A 463 17.83 -24.35 19.95
C HIS A 463 17.82 -25.07 18.60
N ASP A 464 18.17 -26.35 18.59
CA ASP A 464 18.29 -27.15 17.36
C ASP A 464 17.01 -27.98 17.12
N TYR A 465 16.56 -28.06 15.88
CA TYR A 465 15.38 -28.83 15.45
C TYR A 465 15.69 -29.68 14.21
N ASP A 466 15.06 -30.85 14.12
CA ASP A 466 15.34 -31.83 13.07
C ASP A 466 14.83 -31.38 11.69
N ASN A 467 13.78 -30.56 11.67
CA ASN A 467 13.14 -30.10 10.45
C ASN A 467 12.45 -28.74 10.63
N LEU A 468 12.09 -28.13 9.49
CA LEU A 468 11.45 -26.83 9.44
C LEU A 468 10.13 -26.80 10.23
N ALA A 469 9.30 -27.84 10.12
CA ALA A 469 7.99 -27.87 10.78
C ALA A 469 8.09 -27.80 12.32
N GLN A 470 9.03 -28.55 12.93
CA GLN A 470 9.29 -28.46 14.36
C GLN A 470 9.82 -27.07 14.75
N GLY A 471 10.71 -26.51 13.94
CA GLY A 471 11.24 -25.16 14.15
C GLY A 471 10.16 -24.09 14.07
N LEU A 472 9.23 -24.19 13.12
CA LEU A 472 8.10 -23.26 12.97
C LEU A 472 7.16 -23.32 14.17
N ALA A 473 6.82 -24.53 14.63
CA ALA A 473 5.99 -24.71 15.83
C ALA A 473 6.67 -24.12 17.08
N ALA A 474 8.00 -24.26 17.19
CA ALA A 474 8.76 -23.65 18.26
C ALA A 474 8.85 -22.12 18.15
N LEU A 475 9.02 -21.59 16.93
CA LEU A 475 9.01 -20.15 16.67
C LEU A 475 7.67 -19.56 17.08
N GLU A 476 6.55 -20.18 16.72
CA GLU A 476 5.20 -19.72 17.10
C GLU A 476 5.00 -19.64 18.62
N ALA A 477 5.57 -20.58 19.37
CA ALA A 477 5.50 -20.60 20.83
C ALA A 477 6.54 -19.69 21.53
N ALA A 478 7.49 -19.13 20.79
CA ALA A 478 8.59 -18.35 21.36
C ALA A 478 8.16 -16.92 21.73
N THR A 479 8.75 -16.41 22.80
CA THR A 479 8.65 -15.00 23.16
C THR A 479 9.58 -14.16 22.30
N ASN A 480 9.12 -12.98 21.90
CA ASN A 480 9.94 -12.06 21.12
C ASN A 480 11.00 -11.34 21.97
N PRO A 481 12.18 -11.03 21.41
CA PRO A 481 12.54 -11.30 20.01
C PRO A 481 13.00 -12.73 19.74
N SER A 482 12.58 -13.28 18.60
CA SER A 482 12.94 -14.64 18.17
C SER A 482 13.03 -14.78 16.65
N PHE A 483 13.91 -15.66 16.18
CA PHE A 483 14.14 -15.89 14.75
C PHE A 483 14.43 -17.36 14.46
N LEU A 484 13.82 -17.93 13.42
CA LEU A 484 14.15 -19.29 13.00
C LEU A 484 15.10 -19.25 11.80
N LEU A 485 16.29 -19.82 11.96
CA LEU A 485 17.27 -20.01 10.90
C LEU A 485 17.08 -21.38 10.24
N ALA A 486 16.97 -21.41 8.92
CA ALA A 486 16.83 -22.67 8.18
C ALA A 486 17.75 -22.69 6.95
N GLY A 487 18.27 -23.87 6.62
CA GLY A 487 19.16 -24.07 5.48
C GLY A 487 19.39 -25.55 5.21
N ALA A 488 20.37 -25.86 4.36
CA ALA A 488 20.62 -27.23 3.91
C ALA A 488 20.97 -28.22 5.02
N THR A 489 21.50 -27.74 6.14
CA THR A 489 22.05 -28.58 7.22
C THR A 489 21.15 -28.67 8.45
N GLY A 490 19.97 -28.07 8.44
CA GLY A 490 19.04 -28.14 9.58
C GLY A 490 18.23 -26.87 9.82
N THR A 491 17.66 -26.79 11.03
CA THR A 491 16.82 -25.68 11.47
C THR A 491 17.17 -25.32 12.91
N HIS A 492 17.31 -24.03 13.20
CA HIS A 492 17.77 -23.52 14.51
C HIS A 492 16.97 -22.29 14.93
N LEU A 493 16.42 -22.28 16.14
CA LEU A 493 15.70 -21.14 16.70
C LEU A 493 16.65 -20.30 17.56
N LEU A 494 16.64 -18.98 17.33
CA LEU A 494 17.28 -17.97 18.16
C LEU A 494 16.27 -17.38 19.14
N THR A 495 16.61 -17.38 20.43
CA THR A 495 15.82 -16.78 21.53
C THR A 495 16.76 -16.11 22.53
N ASP A 496 16.19 -15.38 23.50
CA ASP A 496 16.91 -14.83 24.66
C ASP A 496 18.21 -14.10 24.26
N PRO A 497 18.15 -13.01 23.46
CA PRO A 497 19.35 -12.28 23.10
C PRO A 497 20.06 -11.73 24.34
N ASP A 498 21.39 -11.60 24.25
CA ASP A 498 22.20 -10.94 25.27
C ASP A 498 21.69 -9.50 25.44
N PRO A 499 21.15 -9.14 26.63
CA PRO A 499 20.47 -7.86 26.82
C PRO A 499 21.42 -6.68 26.74
N VAL A 500 22.71 -6.86 27.03
CA VAL A 500 23.72 -5.80 26.98
C VAL A 500 24.13 -5.53 25.53
N GLN A 501 24.31 -6.58 24.73
CA GLN A 501 24.62 -6.43 23.31
C GLN A 501 23.43 -5.87 22.53
N LEU A 502 22.22 -6.36 22.82
CA LEU A 502 20.99 -5.84 22.22
C LEU A 502 20.82 -4.35 22.53
N ALA A 503 20.85 -3.96 23.80
CA ALA A 503 20.67 -2.55 24.20
C ALA A 503 21.74 -1.60 23.63
N ARG A 504 22.94 -2.11 23.32
CA ARG A 504 24.00 -1.33 22.65
C ARG A 504 23.79 -1.17 21.15
N ALA A 505 23.16 -2.16 20.52
CA ALA A 505 22.89 -2.17 19.09
C ALA A 505 21.66 -1.32 18.74
N MET A 506 20.63 -1.35 19.59
CA MET A 506 19.38 -0.65 19.32
C MET A 506 19.55 0.88 19.41
N PRO A 507 18.96 1.64 18.47
CA PRO A 507 19.05 3.10 18.43
C PRO A 507 18.27 3.76 19.58
N THR A 508 18.80 4.88 20.08
CA THR A 508 18.22 5.63 21.21
C THR A 508 17.19 6.69 20.80
N ASP A 509 17.12 7.01 19.51
CA ASP A 509 16.19 7.97 18.92
C ASP A 509 14.87 7.33 18.44
N HIS A 510 14.73 6.02 18.62
CA HIS A 510 13.51 5.26 18.36
C HIS A 510 12.75 4.91 19.64
N SER A 511 11.44 4.71 19.52
CA SER A 511 10.61 4.33 20.67
C SER A 511 10.93 2.91 21.18
N ASP A 512 10.61 2.65 22.45
CA ASP A 512 10.73 1.30 23.03
C ASP A 512 9.94 0.26 22.23
N ARG A 513 8.78 0.67 21.69
CA ARG A 513 7.95 -0.22 20.87
C ARG A 513 8.62 -0.55 19.54
N TRP A 514 9.18 0.44 18.86
CA TRP A 514 9.99 0.20 17.65
C TRP A 514 11.19 -0.71 17.94
N ASN A 515 11.91 -0.45 19.04
CA ASN A 515 13.08 -1.21 19.47
C ASN A 515 12.76 -2.66 19.87
N SER A 516 11.49 -2.97 20.17
CA SER A 516 11.03 -4.32 20.53
C SER A 516 10.64 -5.20 19.33
N LEU A 517 10.47 -4.62 18.13
CA LEU A 517 10.01 -5.38 16.96
C LEU A 517 11.09 -6.36 16.47
N ASN A 518 10.68 -7.58 16.11
CA ASN A 518 11.59 -8.56 15.50
C ASN A 518 12.29 -8.01 14.26
N THR A 519 11.59 -7.23 13.43
CA THR A 519 12.19 -6.66 12.22
C THR A 519 13.23 -5.59 12.55
N SER A 520 13.02 -4.80 13.61
CA SER A 520 14.00 -3.81 14.10
C SER A 520 15.23 -4.49 14.70
N VAL A 521 15.02 -5.51 15.53
CA VAL A 521 16.12 -6.32 16.08
C VAL A 521 16.90 -7.03 14.97
N LEU A 522 16.22 -7.51 13.93
CA LEU A 522 16.89 -8.10 12.77
C LEU A 522 17.77 -7.07 12.04
N ALA A 523 17.21 -5.89 11.76
CA ALA A 523 17.87 -4.84 10.99
C ALA A 523 19.05 -4.18 11.73
N GLU A 524 18.92 -3.94 13.05
CA GLU A 524 19.90 -3.18 13.84
C GLU A 524 20.87 -4.06 14.62
N PHE A 525 20.49 -5.29 14.95
CA PHE A 525 21.32 -6.17 15.77
C PHE A 525 21.80 -7.40 15.01
N VAL A 526 20.89 -8.24 14.49
CA VAL A 526 21.29 -9.53 13.92
C VAL A 526 22.11 -9.37 12.64
N LEU A 527 21.62 -8.59 11.67
CA LEU A 527 22.34 -8.40 10.40
C LEU A 527 23.69 -7.68 10.60
N PRO A 528 23.76 -6.47 11.19
CA PRO A 528 25.01 -5.71 11.25
C PRO A 528 25.96 -6.15 12.37
N VAL A 529 25.45 -6.50 13.57
CA VAL A 529 26.31 -6.80 14.72
C VAL A 529 26.68 -8.28 14.78
N VAL A 530 25.71 -9.18 14.60
CA VAL A 530 25.97 -10.62 14.70
C VAL A 530 26.64 -11.15 13.43
N TRP A 531 26.20 -10.72 12.25
CA TRP A 531 26.72 -11.25 10.98
C TRP A 531 27.58 -10.28 10.17
N GLY A 532 27.64 -9.00 10.52
CA GLY A 532 28.49 -8.02 9.81
C GLY A 532 27.94 -7.64 8.43
N MET A 533 26.63 -7.70 8.24
CA MET A 533 25.96 -7.46 6.96
C MET A 533 25.01 -6.27 7.02
N ARG A 534 24.70 -5.73 5.85
CA ARG A 534 23.70 -4.67 5.70
C ARG A 534 22.37 -5.27 5.30
N ASP A 535 21.28 -4.69 5.79
CA ASP A 535 19.97 -4.96 5.24
C ASP A 535 19.78 -4.13 3.95
N ASP A 536 20.29 -4.64 2.82
CA ASP A 536 20.03 -4.11 1.48
C ASP A 536 19.62 -5.18 0.45
N GLU A 537 19.18 -4.77 -0.75
CA GLU A 537 18.72 -5.67 -1.82
C GLU A 537 19.84 -6.53 -2.42
N GLN A 538 21.11 -6.13 -2.23
CA GLN A 538 22.26 -6.89 -2.75
C GLN A 538 22.59 -8.06 -1.82
N SER A 539 22.50 -7.82 -0.52
CA SER A 539 22.89 -8.76 0.53
C SER A 539 21.73 -9.64 1.00
N VAL A 540 20.49 -9.14 0.90
CA VAL A 540 19.30 -9.78 1.48
C VAL A 540 18.21 -9.94 0.43
N ARG A 541 17.84 -11.18 0.16
CA ARG A 541 16.67 -11.53 -0.67
C ARG A 541 15.42 -11.62 0.19
N ILE A 542 14.30 -11.22 -0.40
CA ILE A 542 13.01 -11.15 0.27
C ILE A 542 12.10 -12.28 -0.21
N VAL A 543 11.43 -12.96 0.72
CA VAL A 543 10.37 -13.95 0.42
C VAL A 543 9.15 -13.63 1.27
N HIS A 544 8.01 -13.39 0.62
CA HIS A 544 6.75 -13.10 1.30
C HIS A 544 6.13 -14.41 1.79
N HIS A 545 5.80 -14.51 3.09
CA HIS A 545 4.98 -15.52 3.79
C HIS A 545 5.31 -17.02 3.61
N ASP A 546 5.98 -17.42 2.54
CA ASP A 546 6.26 -18.81 2.19
C ASP A 546 7.61 -19.24 2.77
N THR A 547 7.53 -19.96 3.88
CA THR A 547 8.70 -20.46 4.61
C THR A 547 9.44 -21.55 3.83
N ASP A 548 8.75 -22.38 3.06
CA ASP A 548 9.35 -23.43 2.23
C ASP A 548 10.08 -22.84 1.02
N ALA A 549 9.51 -21.80 0.39
CA ALA A 549 10.19 -21.06 -0.67
C ALA A 549 11.43 -20.33 -0.14
N ALA A 550 11.37 -19.77 1.06
CA ALA A 550 12.52 -19.14 1.73
C ALA A 550 13.63 -20.17 1.98
N LEU A 551 13.31 -21.33 2.55
CA LEU A 551 14.26 -22.43 2.75
C LEU A 551 14.84 -22.92 1.43
N SER A 552 13.99 -23.15 0.43
CA SER A 552 14.41 -23.60 -0.90
C SER A 552 15.36 -22.60 -1.56
N LEU A 553 15.10 -21.30 -1.44
CA LEU A 553 15.99 -20.25 -1.96
C LEU A 553 17.31 -20.20 -1.20
N ALA A 554 17.30 -20.35 0.12
CA ALA A 554 18.52 -20.43 0.92
C ALA A 554 19.39 -21.61 0.49
N ILE A 555 18.82 -22.81 0.34
CA ILE A 555 19.54 -24.00 -0.13
C ILE A 555 20.15 -23.76 -1.52
N ARG A 556 19.37 -23.23 -2.48
CA ARG A 556 19.86 -22.96 -3.84
C ARG A 556 20.99 -21.94 -3.89
N THR A 557 21.02 -21.01 -2.94
CA THR A 557 22.02 -19.93 -2.90
C THR A 557 23.18 -20.21 -1.93
N GLY A 558 23.24 -21.42 -1.36
CA GLY A 558 24.24 -21.77 -0.34
C GLY A 558 24.15 -20.90 0.92
N GLY A 559 22.98 -20.34 1.18
CA GLY A 559 22.72 -19.34 2.19
C GLY A 559 21.88 -19.82 3.37
N THR A 560 21.36 -18.85 4.12
CA THR A 560 20.50 -19.07 5.29
C THR A 560 19.18 -18.33 5.12
N ALA A 561 18.06 -19.02 5.35
CA ALA A 561 16.76 -18.38 5.51
C ALA A 561 16.59 -17.93 6.97
N VAL A 562 16.15 -16.70 7.16
CA VAL A 562 15.69 -16.16 8.44
C VAL A 562 14.18 -16.03 8.34
N ILE A 563 13.49 -16.90 9.06
CA ILE A 563 12.04 -16.93 9.17
C ILE A 563 11.63 -16.10 10.38
N LEU A 564 10.63 -15.25 10.18
CA LEU A 564 10.13 -14.29 11.17
C LEU A 564 8.68 -14.62 11.50
N GLN A 565 8.28 -14.29 12.73
CA GLN A 565 6.87 -14.12 13.05
C GLN A 565 6.31 -12.85 12.36
N PRO A 566 5.04 -12.84 11.95
CA PRO A 566 4.38 -11.61 11.50
C PRO A 566 4.35 -10.57 12.64
N LEU A 567 4.42 -9.29 12.29
CA LEU A 567 4.19 -8.22 13.26
C LEU A 567 2.72 -8.17 13.65
N ALA A 568 2.42 -7.68 14.86
CA ALA A 568 1.05 -7.34 15.22
C ALA A 568 0.64 -6.00 14.56
N VAL A 569 -0.61 -5.90 14.10
CA VAL A 569 -1.14 -4.68 13.46
C VAL A 569 -1.07 -3.49 14.43
N ASP A 570 -1.37 -3.72 15.71
CA ASP A 570 -1.31 -2.70 16.76
C ASP A 570 0.10 -2.15 16.98
N ASP A 571 1.13 -2.99 16.79
CA ASP A 571 2.52 -2.54 16.87
C ASP A 571 2.86 -1.59 15.72
N VAL A 572 2.44 -1.95 14.51
CA VAL A 572 2.67 -1.12 13.31
C VAL A 572 1.92 0.21 13.44
N LEU A 573 0.66 0.18 13.89
CA LEU A 573 -0.15 1.36 14.15
C LEU A 573 0.50 2.29 15.17
N ALA A 574 0.93 1.76 16.33
CA ALA A 574 1.52 2.56 17.39
C ALA A 574 2.85 3.21 16.98
N VAL A 575 3.69 2.48 16.23
CA VAL A 575 4.92 3.02 15.64
C VAL A 575 4.60 4.14 14.65
N ALA A 576 3.67 3.91 13.72
CA ALA A 576 3.30 4.90 12.71
C ALA A 576 2.64 6.16 13.31
N ALA A 577 1.81 5.99 14.35
CA ALA A 577 1.18 7.08 15.09
C ALA A 577 2.20 7.97 15.83
N SER A 578 3.36 7.40 16.20
CA SER A 578 4.50 8.13 16.77
C SER A 578 5.34 8.85 15.70
N GLY A 579 4.95 8.77 14.42
CA GLY A 579 5.66 9.35 13.28
C GLY A 579 6.83 8.50 12.77
N GLU A 580 7.09 7.34 13.38
CA GLU A 580 8.18 6.45 13.02
C GLU A 580 7.83 5.55 11.82
N ARG A 581 8.84 4.87 11.25
CA ARG A 581 8.71 3.89 10.17
C ARG A 581 9.30 2.57 10.61
N VAL A 582 8.61 1.48 10.33
CA VAL A 582 9.17 0.14 10.56
C VAL A 582 10.28 -0.12 9.53
N PRO A 583 11.24 -1.01 9.83
CA PRO A 583 12.28 -1.38 8.87
C PRO A 583 11.71 -1.87 7.53
N ARG A 584 12.52 -1.78 6.47
CA ARG A 584 12.09 -2.16 5.11
C ARG A 584 11.46 -3.54 5.10
N LYS A 585 10.39 -3.73 4.31
CA LYS A 585 9.79 -5.04 4.09
C LYS A 585 9.46 -5.75 5.43
N SER A 586 8.86 -4.99 6.36
CA SER A 586 8.40 -5.52 7.64
C SER A 586 6.96 -6.02 7.57
N THR A 587 6.17 -5.51 6.63
CA THR A 587 4.72 -5.77 6.60
C THR A 587 4.24 -6.24 5.24
N SER A 588 3.30 -7.19 5.24
CA SER A 588 2.59 -7.66 4.06
C SER A 588 1.12 -7.79 4.42
N PHE A 589 0.36 -6.72 4.28
CA PHE A 589 -1.07 -6.71 4.56
C PHE A 589 -1.86 -7.34 3.41
N GLY A 590 -2.83 -8.18 3.77
CA GLY A 590 -3.83 -8.68 2.85
C GLY A 590 -5.18 -8.92 3.53
N PRO A 591 -6.23 -9.25 2.76
CA PRO A 591 -6.24 -9.28 1.29
C PRO A 591 -6.19 -7.89 0.65
N LYS A 592 -5.36 -7.75 -0.40
CA LYS A 592 -5.27 -6.51 -1.18
C LYS A 592 -6.45 -6.36 -2.14
N PRO A 593 -6.95 -5.13 -2.41
CA PRO A 593 -8.06 -4.93 -3.33
C PRO A 593 -7.73 -5.41 -4.74
N ARG A 594 -8.74 -5.96 -5.43
CA ARG A 594 -8.65 -6.29 -6.85
C ARG A 594 -8.73 -5.02 -7.68
N THR A 595 -7.86 -4.90 -8.67
CA THR A 595 -7.77 -3.74 -9.56
C THR A 595 -8.78 -3.84 -10.70
N GLY A 596 -9.38 -2.70 -11.07
CA GLY A 596 -10.27 -2.57 -12.23
C GLY A 596 -11.78 -2.66 -11.93
N LEU A 597 -12.19 -2.84 -10.67
CA LEU A 597 -13.62 -2.85 -10.33
C LEU A 597 -14.25 -1.46 -10.36
N VAL A 598 -13.49 -0.44 -9.96
CA VAL A 598 -13.80 0.97 -10.12
C VAL A 598 -12.50 1.76 -10.24
N LEU A 599 -12.45 2.66 -11.20
CA LEU A 599 -11.33 3.55 -11.49
C LEU A 599 -11.78 4.99 -11.27
N ARG A 600 -10.82 5.90 -11.06
CA ARG A 600 -11.07 7.33 -10.97
C ARG A 600 -10.30 8.08 -12.05
N THR A 601 -10.95 9.00 -12.76
CA THR A 601 -10.32 9.84 -13.78
C THR A 601 -10.51 11.32 -13.48
N PHE A 602 -9.45 12.12 -13.55
CA PHE A 602 -9.48 13.54 -13.19
C PHE A 602 -10.28 14.42 -14.16
N ALA A 603 -10.59 13.91 -15.36
CA ALA A 603 -11.34 14.65 -16.37
C ALA A 603 -12.86 14.65 -16.14
N ILE A 604 -13.36 13.71 -15.32
CA ILE A 604 -14.78 13.48 -15.09
C ILE A 604 -15.23 14.01 -13.72
N ASP A 605 -14.29 14.11 -12.77
CA ASP A 605 -14.51 14.62 -11.42
C ASP A 605 -14.51 16.15 -11.33
#